data_AF-A0A843KLN4-F1
#
_entry.id   AF-A0A843KLN4-F1
#
_cell.length_a   1.000
_cell.length_b   1.000
_cell.length_c   1.000
_cell.angle_alpha   90.00
_cell.angle_beta   90.00
_cell.angle_gamma   90.00
#
_symmetry.space_group_name_H-M   'P 1'
#
loop_
_entity.id
_entity.type
_entity.pdbx_description
1 polymer ?
#
loop_
_entity_poly.entity_id
_entity_poly.type
_entity_poly.pdbx_seq_one_letter_code
_entity_poly.pdbx_strand_id
1 'polypeptide(L)'
;MNRTPMTGSFEALAEAVCATCGAQCCYGAHPPLSPGRIAILRERGVPHTAFECNGYTRIHSDQDGLCIMCIDGRCRIHAFKPETCVAGPFTFEVADNRLRLFLKHESICPLVPYLKADERVYETQFQNAAQILADLVRSLPSRELDVINAIPEPETDLVAEIPLDPGGDCIP
;
A
#
# COMPACT_ATOMS: atom_id res chain seq x y z
N MET A 1 29.96 -8.07 8.51
CA MET A 1 29.54 -7.53 7.21
C MET A 1 29.38 -6.03 7.36
N ASN A 2 30.31 -5.25 6.80
CA ASN A 2 30.26 -3.78 6.83
C ASN A 2 29.09 -3.29 5.97
N ARG A 3 28.06 -2.71 6.57
CA ARG A 3 27.03 -1.98 5.83
C ARG A 3 27.54 -0.57 5.59
N THR A 4 27.84 -0.26 4.34
CA THR A 4 28.14 1.10 3.88
C THR A 4 26.95 2.01 4.20
N PRO A 5 27.16 3.21 4.77
CA PRO A 5 26.07 4.14 5.02
C PRO A 5 25.43 4.53 3.68
N MET A 6 24.12 4.38 3.60
CA MET A 6 23.36 4.78 2.42
C MET A 6 23.38 6.31 2.28
N THR A 7 23.77 6.79 1.11
CA THR A 7 23.88 8.22 0.78
C THR A 7 22.72 8.73 -0.08
N GLY A 8 21.54 8.07 -0.04
CA GLY A 8 20.35 8.42 -0.84
C GLY A 8 19.06 8.47 -0.02
N SER A 9 17.98 9.02 -0.60
CA SER A 9 16.65 9.04 0.03
C SER A 9 16.06 7.62 0.12
N PHE A 10 15.21 7.39 1.14
CA PHE A 10 14.51 6.11 1.28
C PHE A 10 13.64 5.79 0.05
N GLU A 11 13.06 6.80 -0.59
CA GLU A 11 12.28 6.64 -1.81
C GLU A 11 13.10 6.06 -2.97
N ALA A 12 14.33 6.56 -3.17
CA ALA A 12 15.23 6.04 -4.20
C ALA A 12 15.66 4.60 -3.90
N LEU A 13 15.87 4.26 -2.62
CA LEU A 13 16.09 2.88 -2.21
C LEU A 13 14.85 2.02 -2.48
N ALA A 14 13.67 2.50 -2.10
CA ALA A 14 12.41 1.80 -2.29
C ALA A 14 12.19 1.47 -3.76
N GLU A 15 12.45 2.43 -4.65
CA GLU A 15 12.40 2.23 -6.09
C GLU A 15 13.40 1.17 -6.57
N ALA A 16 14.67 1.27 -6.15
CA ALA A 16 15.71 0.33 -6.55
C ALA A 16 15.42 -1.11 -6.11
N VAL A 17 14.95 -1.28 -4.87
CA VAL A 17 14.55 -2.59 -4.33
C VAL A 17 13.31 -3.11 -5.04
N CYS A 18 12.26 -2.29 -5.21
CA CYS A 18 11.05 -2.70 -5.93
C CYS A 18 11.33 -3.11 -7.37
N ALA A 19 12.27 -2.46 -8.05
CA ALA A 19 12.64 -2.79 -9.44
C ALA A 19 13.36 -4.14 -9.58
N THR A 20 13.80 -4.76 -8.46
CA THR A 20 14.60 -5.99 -8.44
C THR A 20 14.03 -7.08 -7.54
N CYS A 21 12.96 -6.81 -6.78
CA CYS A 21 12.42 -7.73 -5.77
C CYS A 21 11.68 -8.96 -6.35
N GLY A 22 11.55 -9.06 -7.68
CA GLY A 22 10.81 -10.15 -8.32
C GLY A 22 9.29 -10.05 -8.19
N ALA A 23 8.77 -8.87 -7.84
CA ALA A 23 7.33 -8.56 -7.80
C ALA A 23 6.49 -9.41 -6.83
N GLN A 24 7.11 -9.93 -5.76
CA GLN A 24 6.43 -10.78 -4.78
C GLN A 24 5.17 -10.14 -4.18
N CYS A 25 5.24 -8.87 -3.80
CA CYS A 25 4.08 -8.14 -3.27
C CYS A 25 3.09 -7.66 -4.34
N CYS A 26 3.39 -7.87 -5.63
CA CYS A 26 2.47 -7.58 -6.73
C CYS A 26 1.57 -8.77 -7.06
N TYR A 27 1.95 -9.99 -6.66
CA TYR A 27 1.13 -11.18 -6.84
C TYR A 27 -0.09 -11.12 -5.91
N GLY A 28 -1.30 -11.18 -6.48
CA GLY A 28 -2.56 -11.10 -5.73
C GLY A 28 -2.76 -9.79 -4.96
N ALA A 29 -2.03 -8.72 -5.29
CA ALA A 29 -1.93 -7.52 -4.47
C ALA A 29 -3.26 -6.77 -4.28
N HIS A 30 -4.11 -6.80 -5.30
CA HIS A 30 -5.47 -6.23 -5.30
C HIS A 30 -5.63 -4.92 -4.49
N PRO A 31 -4.77 -3.90 -4.72
CA PRO A 31 -4.70 -2.75 -3.85
C PRO A 31 -5.99 -1.92 -3.94
N PRO A 32 -6.64 -1.58 -2.81
CA PRO A 32 -7.79 -0.69 -2.82
C PRO A 32 -7.39 0.70 -3.31
N LEU A 33 -8.33 1.37 -3.98
CA LEU A 33 -8.12 2.69 -4.56
C LEU A 33 -9.18 3.67 -4.07
N SER A 34 -8.74 4.85 -3.62
CA SER A 34 -9.68 5.96 -3.42
C SER A 34 -10.22 6.48 -4.75
N PRO A 35 -11.37 7.17 -4.75
CA PRO A 35 -11.85 7.90 -5.93
C PRO A 35 -10.81 8.88 -6.49
N GLY A 36 -10.06 9.55 -5.60
CA GLY A 36 -8.99 10.48 -5.99
C GLY A 36 -7.85 9.77 -6.72
N ARG A 37 -7.42 8.60 -6.24
CA ARG A 37 -6.38 7.81 -6.91
C ARG A 37 -6.84 7.28 -8.26
N ILE A 38 -8.10 6.83 -8.37
CA ILE A 38 -8.67 6.39 -9.65
C ILE A 38 -8.62 7.53 -10.67
N ALA A 39 -8.98 8.76 -10.28
CA ALA A 39 -8.90 9.93 -11.14
C ALA A 39 -7.47 10.20 -11.63
N ILE A 40 -6.49 10.19 -10.71
CA ILE A 40 -5.06 10.36 -11.05
C ILE A 40 -4.58 9.28 -12.02
N LEU A 41 -4.89 8.01 -11.74
CA LEU A 41 -4.47 6.89 -12.59
C LEU A 41 -5.03 7.04 -14.01
N ARG A 42 -6.30 7.41 -14.14
CA ARG A 42 -6.95 7.64 -15.44
C ARG A 42 -6.35 8.83 -16.19
N GLU A 43 -6.12 9.95 -15.51
CA GLU A 43 -5.48 11.13 -16.10
C GLU A 43 -4.07 10.81 -16.64
N ARG A 44 -3.36 9.91 -15.95
CA ARG A 44 -2.03 9.43 -16.36
C ARG A 44 -2.07 8.29 -17.39
N GLY A 45 -3.24 7.96 -17.95
CA GLY A 45 -3.39 7.03 -19.06
C GLY A 45 -3.57 5.56 -18.67
N VAL A 46 -3.84 5.26 -17.39
CA VAL A 46 -4.23 3.89 -17.00
C VAL A 46 -5.63 3.60 -17.57
N PRO A 47 -5.80 2.55 -18.39
CA PRO A 47 -7.06 2.29 -19.09
C PRO A 47 -8.16 1.89 -18.11
N HIS A 48 -9.42 2.17 -18.44
CA HIS A 48 -10.57 1.77 -17.62
C HIS A 48 -10.59 0.26 -17.35
N THR A 49 -10.15 -0.54 -18.33
CA THR A 49 -10.09 -2.00 -18.22
C THR A 49 -9.12 -2.48 -17.16
N ALA A 50 -8.22 -1.62 -16.67
CA ALA A 50 -7.29 -1.97 -15.59
C ALA A 50 -7.94 -2.05 -14.20
N PHE A 51 -9.14 -1.48 -14.07
CA PHE A 51 -9.86 -1.41 -12.81
C PHE A 51 -10.96 -2.47 -12.76
N GLU A 52 -11.14 -3.07 -11.61
CA GLU A 52 -12.27 -3.94 -11.31
C GLU A 52 -12.93 -3.54 -9.98
N CYS A 53 -14.19 -3.92 -9.82
CA CYS A 53 -14.89 -3.83 -8.54
C CYS A 53 -15.28 -5.24 -8.10
N ASN A 54 -14.70 -5.68 -6.99
CA ASN A 54 -14.99 -6.96 -6.36
C ASN A 54 -15.08 -6.73 -4.85
N GLY A 55 -16.22 -6.20 -4.41
CA GLY A 55 -16.43 -5.72 -3.03
C GLY A 55 -15.84 -4.33 -2.76
N TYR A 56 -14.73 -3.98 -3.43
CA TYR A 56 -14.12 -2.65 -3.44
C TYR A 56 -13.45 -2.39 -4.80
N THR A 57 -13.14 -1.13 -5.11
CA THR A 57 -12.47 -0.77 -6.37
C THR A 57 -10.96 -0.96 -6.27
N ARG A 58 -10.38 -1.66 -7.26
CA ARG A 58 -8.96 -2.05 -7.26
C ARG A 58 -8.38 -2.20 -8.66
N ILE A 59 -7.05 -2.30 -8.74
CA ILE A 59 -6.36 -2.77 -9.96
C ILE A 59 -6.42 -4.30 -9.97
N HIS A 60 -6.83 -4.90 -11.10
CA HIS A 60 -6.93 -6.35 -11.21
C HIS A 60 -5.57 -7.03 -11.47
N SER A 61 -5.55 -8.35 -11.36
CA SER A 61 -4.39 -9.16 -11.71
C SER A 61 -4.51 -9.70 -13.13
N ASP A 62 -3.39 -10.02 -13.78
CA ASP A 62 -3.37 -10.76 -15.04
C ASP A 62 -3.69 -12.24 -14.82
N GLN A 63 -3.62 -13.02 -15.89
CA GLN A 63 -3.88 -14.46 -15.89
C GLN A 63 -2.92 -15.27 -15.02
N ASP A 64 -1.73 -14.73 -14.74
CA ASP A 64 -0.71 -15.35 -13.91
C ASP A 64 -0.81 -14.87 -12.45
N GLY A 65 -1.83 -14.07 -12.11
CA GLY A 65 -2.08 -13.57 -10.76
C GLY A 65 -1.23 -12.36 -10.37
N LEU A 66 -0.46 -11.79 -11.30
CA LEU A 66 0.36 -10.61 -11.05
C LEU A 66 -0.46 -9.34 -11.30
N CYS A 67 -0.30 -8.30 -10.49
CA CYS A 67 -0.90 -6.99 -10.78
C CYS A 67 -0.57 -6.56 -12.22
N ILE A 68 -1.58 -6.20 -13.03
CA ILE A 68 -1.41 -5.86 -14.46
C ILE A 68 -0.50 -4.64 -14.72
N MET A 69 -0.21 -3.86 -13.68
CA MET A 69 0.72 -2.74 -13.76
C MET A 69 2.17 -3.19 -13.58
N CYS A 70 2.43 -4.44 -13.22
CA CYS A 70 3.75 -5.03 -13.13
C CYS A 70 4.11 -5.73 -14.44
N ILE A 71 4.98 -5.11 -15.23
CA ILE A 71 5.45 -5.64 -16.51
C ILE A 71 6.95 -5.87 -16.39
N ASP A 72 7.42 -7.06 -16.78
CA ASP A 72 8.83 -7.48 -16.67
C ASP A 72 9.41 -7.28 -15.25
N GLY A 73 8.60 -7.58 -14.23
CA GLY A 73 8.96 -7.42 -12.82
C GLY A 73 9.01 -5.97 -12.32
N ARG A 74 8.50 -5.01 -13.10
CA ARG A 74 8.54 -3.58 -12.76
C ARG A 74 7.15 -2.94 -12.77
N CYS A 75 6.89 -2.11 -11.77
CA CYS A 75 5.66 -1.31 -11.71
C CYS A 75 5.70 -0.17 -12.73
N ARG A 76 4.83 -0.21 -13.75
CA ARG A 76 4.68 0.81 -14.79
C ARG A 76 4.14 2.15 -14.29
N ILE A 77 3.45 2.13 -13.16
CA ILE A 77 2.86 3.30 -12.51
C ILE A 77 3.64 3.73 -11.27
N HIS A 78 4.95 3.43 -11.21
CA HIS A 78 5.76 3.62 -10.01
C HIS A 78 5.62 5.02 -9.39
N ALA A 79 5.57 6.06 -10.23
CA ALA A 79 5.46 7.45 -9.81
C ALA A 79 4.06 7.87 -9.29
N PHE A 80 3.03 7.04 -9.49
CA PHE A 80 1.65 7.36 -9.11
C PHE A 80 0.87 6.11 -8.66
N LYS A 81 1.58 5.19 -7.97
CA LYS A 81 1.09 3.92 -7.41
C LYS A 81 -0.19 4.05 -6.57
N PRO A 82 -0.94 2.95 -6.36
CA PRO A 82 -1.98 2.89 -5.34
C PRO A 82 -1.47 3.30 -3.95
N GLU A 83 -2.36 3.84 -3.11
CA GLU A 83 -2.05 4.34 -1.77
C GLU A 83 -1.34 3.29 -0.91
N THR A 84 -1.86 2.06 -0.86
CA THR A 84 -1.25 0.96 -0.09
C THR A 84 0.12 0.54 -0.63
N CYS A 85 0.36 0.71 -1.94
CA CYS A 85 1.67 0.44 -2.53
C CYS A 85 2.69 1.54 -2.21
N VAL A 86 2.25 2.80 -1.99
CA VAL A 86 3.11 3.90 -1.51
C VAL A 86 3.38 3.76 -0.01
N ALA A 87 2.36 3.37 0.77
CA ALA A 87 2.47 3.15 2.20
C ALA A 87 3.33 1.92 2.57
N GLY A 88 3.63 1.05 1.60
CA GLY A 88 4.48 -0.13 1.80
C GLY A 88 5.82 0.21 2.49
N PRO A 89 6.37 -0.70 3.32
CA PRO A 89 5.88 -2.04 3.64
C PRO A 89 4.75 -2.10 4.70
N PHE A 90 4.09 -0.97 5.00
CA PHE A 90 2.94 -0.96 5.90
C PHE A 90 1.65 -1.35 5.17
N THR A 91 0.72 -1.91 5.93
CA THR A 91 -0.65 -2.29 5.53
C THR A 91 -1.61 -1.96 6.67
N PHE A 92 -2.90 -2.20 6.48
CA PHE A 92 -3.91 -1.75 7.43
C PHE A 92 -5.08 -2.71 7.62
N GLU A 93 -5.72 -2.55 8.78
CA GLU A 93 -7.06 -3.03 9.09
C GLU A 93 -7.83 -1.86 9.74
N VAL A 94 -9.15 -1.84 9.60
CA VAL A 94 -10.02 -0.93 10.35
C VAL A 94 -10.87 -1.72 11.33
N ALA A 95 -10.71 -1.49 12.62
CA ALA A 95 -11.49 -2.16 13.66
C ALA A 95 -11.79 -1.20 14.80
N ASP A 96 -12.98 -1.27 15.38
CA ASP A 96 -13.38 -0.46 16.55
C ASP A 96 -13.14 1.05 16.38
N ASN A 97 -13.43 1.57 15.19
CA ASN A 97 -13.17 2.97 14.79
C ASN A 97 -11.69 3.38 14.93
N ARG A 98 -10.79 2.42 14.70
CA ARG A 98 -9.33 2.62 14.70
C ARG A 98 -8.74 2.08 13.40
N LEU A 99 -7.77 2.82 12.88
CA LEU A 99 -6.84 2.36 11.88
C LEU A 99 -5.72 1.59 12.59
N ARG A 100 -5.68 0.28 12.39
CA ARG A 100 -4.56 -0.56 12.80
C ARG A 100 -3.55 -0.61 11.67
N LEU A 101 -2.29 -0.29 11.99
CA LEU A 101 -1.19 -0.35 11.04
C LEU A 101 -0.33 -1.56 11.33
N PHE A 102 -0.04 -2.32 10.28
CA PHE A 102 0.80 -3.50 10.37
C PHE A 102 2.02 -3.34 9.47
N LEU A 103 3.14 -3.90 9.89
CA LEU A 103 4.36 -3.98 9.12
C LEU A 103 4.48 -5.37 8.53
N LYS A 104 4.65 -5.47 7.21
CA LYS A 104 4.89 -6.75 6.53
C LYS A 104 6.17 -7.41 7.00
N HIS A 105 6.21 -8.74 6.98
CA HIS A 105 7.45 -9.49 7.15
C HIS A 105 8.39 -9.31 5.94
N GLU A 106 9.69 -9.54 6.16
CA GLU A 106 10.70 -9.49 5.09
C GLU A 106 10.46 -10.53 3.99
N SER A 107 9.78 -11.63 4.32
CA SER A 107 9.33 -12.68 3.38
C SER A 107 8.38 -12.14 2.31
N ILE A 108 7.64 -11.06 2.63
CA ILE A 108 6.71 -10.40 1.73
C ILE A 108 7.34 -9.17 1.08
N CYS A 109 8.07 -8.36 1.86
CA CYS A 109 8.68 -7.14 1.36
C CYS A 109 10.16 -7.01 1.78
N PRO A 110 11.11 -7.10 0.84
CA PRO A 110 12.54 -6.99 1.14
C PRO A 110 12.97 -5.59 1.58
N LEU A 111 12.07 -4.61 1.62
CA LEU A 111 12.35 -3.28 2.19
C LEU A 111 12.41 -3.27 3.71
N VAL A 112 11.78 -4.24 4.37
CA VAL A 112 11.63 -4.27 5.83
C VAL A 112 12.98 -4.23 6.55
N PRO A 113 14.03 -5.01 6.16
CA PRO A 113 15.33 -4.93 6.82
C PRO A 113 16.05 -3.59 6.64
N TYR A 114 15.80 -2.88 5.53
CA TYR A 114 16.37 -1.54 5.31
C TYR A 114 15.64 -0.50 6.15
N LEU A 115 14.31 -0.61 6.22
CA LEU A 115 13.47 0.25 7.04
C LEU A 115 13.85 0.13 8.51
N LYS A 116 13.98 -1.11 9.03
CA LYS A 116 14.35 -1.36 10.43
C LYS A 116 15.81 -1.01 10.77
N ALA A 117 16.67 -0.80 9.78
CA ALA A 117 18.08 -0.48 10.01
C ALA A 117 18.35 1.01 10.30
N ASP A 118 17.38 1.89 10.03
CA ASP A 118 17.48 3.34 10.26
C ASP A 118 16.18 3.85 10.87
N GLU A 119 16.24 4.20 12.16
CA GLU A 119 15.08 4.65 12.95
C GLU A 119 14.42 5.90 12.36
N ARG A 120 15.19 6.86 11.85
CA ARG A 120 14.65 8.09 11.27
C ARG A 120 13.90 7.80 9.97
N VAL A 121 14.44 6.89 9.17
CA VAL A 121 13.79 6.42 7.94
C VAL A 121 12.51 5.66 8.27
N TYR A 122 12.54 4.79 9.29
CA TYR A 122 11.37 4.09 9.79
C TYR A 122 10.26 5.07 10.20
N GLU A 123 10.57 6.02 11.08
CA GLU A 123 9.61 7.01 11.57
C GLU A 123 9.02 7.83 10.43
N THR A 124 9.85 8.30 9.50
CA THR A 124 9.40 9.09 8.35
C THR A 124 8.43 8.30 7.47
N GLN A 125 8.79 7.06 7.12
CA GLN A 125 7.92 6.23 6.29
C GLN A 125 6.65 5.81 7.04
N PHE A 126 6.75 5.54 8.34
CA PHE A 126 5.59 5.21 9.18
C PHE A 126 4.60 6.37 9.22
N GLN A 127 5.05 7.61 9.45
CA GLN A 127 4.20 8.80 9.46
C GLN A 127 3.52 9.02 8.09
N ASN A 128 4.28 8.88 7.00
CA ASN A 128 3.74 8.96 5.65
C ASN A 128 2.68 7.88 5.38
N ALA A 129 2.96 6.63 5.76
CA ALA A 129 2.04 5.52 5.61
C ALA A 129 0.76 5.72 6.44
N ALA A 130 0.90 6.13 7.70
CA ALA A 130 -0.22 6.42 8.59
C ALA A 130 -1.16 7.48 7.99
N GLN A 131 -0.61 8.57 7.46
CA GLN A 131 -1.39 9.63 6.83
C GLN A 131 -2.11 9.13 5.57
N ILE A 132 -1.38 8.49 4.65
CA ILE A 132 -1.93 7.97 3.38
C ILE A 132 -3.05 6.97 3.64
N LEU A 133 -2.85 6.05 4.59
CA LEU A 133 -3.81 5.01 4.90
C LEU A 133 -5.02 5.56 5.65
N ALA A 134 -4.85 6.54 6.54
CA ALA A 134 -5.97 7.23 7.16
C ALA A 134 -6.85 7.95 6.12
N ASP A 135 -6.24 8.63 5.15
CA ASP A 135 -6.97 9.33 4.09
C ASP A 135 -7.67 8.35 3.15
N LEU A 136 -7.01 7.25 2.79
CA LEU A 136 -7.63 6.15 2.04
C LEU A 136 -8.87 5.64 2.79
N VAL A 137 -8.72 5.26 4.06
CA VAL A 137 -9.81 4.72 4.88
C VAL A 137 -11.00 5.68 4.95
N ARG A 138 -10.76 6.98 5.17
CA ARG A 138 -11.83 8.00 5.18
C ARG A 138 -12.53 8.16 3.83
N SER A 139 -11.86 7.82 2.73
CA SER A 139 -12.41 7.96 1.38
C SER A 139 -13.23 6.74 0.92
N LEU A 140 -13.12 5.62 1.63
CA LEU A 140 -13.78 4.37 1.26
C LEU A 140 -15.09 4.17 2.05
N PRO A 141 -16.16 3.65 1.41
CA PRO A 141 -17.35 3.24 2.14
C PRO A 141 -17.05 2.13 3.14
N SER A 142 -17.75 2.12 4.29
CA SER A 142 -17.60 1.08 5.32
C SER A 142 -17.74 -0.34 4.77
N ARG A 143 -18.71 -0.58 3.88
CA ARG A 143 -18.89 -1.88 3.21
C ARG A 143 -17.66 -2.34 2.40
N GLU A 144 -16.87 -1.42 1.85
CA GLU A 144 -15.65 -1.75 1.12
C GLU A 144 -14.54 -2.10 2.11
N LEU A 145 -14.44 -1.36 3.22
CA LEU A 145 -13.54 -1.65 4.32
C LEU A 145 -13.82 -3.02 4.95
N ASP A 146 -15.08 -3.41 5.11
CA ASP A 146 -15.46 -4.73 5.63
C ASP A 146 -14.90 -5.86 4.75
N VAL A 147 -14.95 -5.71 3.42
CA VAL A 147 -14.39 -6.68 2.48
C VAL A 147 -12.86 -6.69 2.54
N ILE A 148 -12.24 -5.51 2.63
CA ILE A 148 -10.77 -5.39 2.72
C ILE A 148 -10.26 -6.03 4.01
N ASN A 149 -10.90 -5.77 5.15
CA ASN A 149 -10.55 -6.32 6.46
C ASN A 149 -10.69 -7.84 6.53
N ALA A 150 -11.56 -8.43 5.70
CA ALA A 150 -11.73 -9.88 5.63
C ALA A 150 -10.58 -10.61 4.88
N ILE A 151 -9.64 -9.87 4.26
CA ILE A 151 -8.49 -10.43 3.57
C ILE A 151 -7.43 -10.82 4.62
N PRO A 152 -7.04 -12.11 4.71
CA PRO A 152 -6.03 -12.54 5.67
C PRO A 152 -4.64 -12.07 5.25
N GLU A 153 -3.96 -11.32 6.12
CA GLU A 153 -2.54 -10.91 5.96
C GLU A 153 -1.67 -11.43 7.13
N PRO A 154 -1.49 -12.76 7.27
CA PRO A 154 -0.84 -13.38 8.45
C PRO A 154 0.66 -13.08 8.56
N GLU A 155 1.30 -12.64 7.48
CA GLU A 155 2.74 -12.32 7.44
C GLU A 155 2.98 -10.84 7.77
N THR A 156 2.35 -10.37 8.85
CA THR A 156 2.42 -8.98 9.30
C THR A 156 2.43 -8.86 10.83
N ASP A 157 3.09 -7.83 11.34
CA ASP A 157 3.14 -7.48 12.76
C ASP A 157 2.35 -6.19 13.01
N LEU A 158 1.46 -6.16 14.01
CA LEU A 158 0.80 -4.92 14.43
C LEU A 158 1.84 -3.95 15.01
N VAL A 159 1.91 -2.72 14.47
CA VAL A 159 2.89 -1.71 14.91
C VAL A 159 2.25 -0.45 15.49
N ALA A 160 0.98 -0.16 15.18
CA ALA A 160 0.26 0.96 15.78
C ALA A 160 -1.26 0.83 15.66
N GLU A 161 -1.98 1.52 16.55
CA GLU A 161 -3.41 1.75 16.44
C GLU A 161 -3.69 3.25 16.55
N ILE A 162 -4.35 3.80 15.53
CA ILE A 162 -4.64 5.22 15.40
C ILE A 162 -6.16 5.39 15.45
N PRO A 163 -6.71 6.19 16.38
CA PRO A 163 -8.12 6.55 16.33
C PRO A 163 -8.45 7.21 14.99
N LEU A 164 -9.47 6.70 14.32
CA LEU A 164 -10.09 7.44 13.22
C LEU A 164 -10.98 8.47 13.90
N ASP A 165 -10.68 9.76 13.73
CA ASP A 165 -11.60 10.80 14.18
C ASP A 165 -13.00 10.46 13.65
N PRO A 166 -14.07 10.64 14.45
CA PRO A 166 -15.43 10.49 13.96
C PRO A 166 -15.66 11.58 12.90
N GLY A 167 -15.29 11.27 11.66
CA GLY A 167 -15.56 12.09 10.49
C GLY A 167 -17.07 12.12 10.32
N GLY A 168 -17.64 13.31 10.46
CA GLY A 168 -19.07 13.55 10.63
C GLY A 168 -19.94 12.76 9.67
N ASP A 169 -21.05 12.28 10.22
CA ASP A 169 -22.16 11.68 9.50
C ASP A 169 -22.35 12.35 8.14
N CYS A 170 -22.42 11.54 7.07
CA CYS A 170 -23.04 11.98 5.84
C CYS A 170 -24.47 12.43 6.18
N ILE A 171 -24.67 13.74 6.34
CA ILE A 171 -26.00 14.32 6.40
C ILE A 171 -26.66 14.03 5.04
N PRO A 172 -27.89 13.46 5.04
CA PRO A 172 -28.59 13.02 3.83
C PRO A 172 -28.87 14.12 2.81
#